data_AF-A0A1G3PTQ0-F1
#
_entry.id   AF-A0A1G3PTQ0-F1
#
_cell.length_a   1.000
_cell.length_b   1.000
_cell.length_c   1.000
_cell.angle_alpha   90.00
_cell.angle_beta   90.00
_cell.angle_gamma   90.00
#
_symmetry.space_group_name_H-M   'P 1'
#
loop_
_entity.id
_entity.type
_entity.pdbx_description
1 polymer ?
#
loop_
_entity_poly.entity_id
_entity_poly.type
_entity_poly.pdbx_seq_one_letter_code
_entity_poly.pdbx_strand_id
1 'polypeptide(L)'
;MSLNKTGIFFLALTIITSCKTGRLTENTGNYDAPFKIIEHAQEYFGQKDYFKAIRLYKQLIEDYSAERDKYEKELAWATYEIGFCYLVMNRYDTAEPYFKKVIKDFFSHTAPVKLSEDRLREIEKRKGKK
;
A
#
# COMPACT_ATOMS: atom_id res chain seq x y z
N MET A 1 55.68 27.46 30.33
CA MET A 1 55.36 26.84 31.63
C MET A 1 53.84 26.89 31.79
N SER A 2 53.20 25.70 31.87
CA SER A 2 51.74 25.44 32.08
C SER A 2 50.80 25.89 30.95
N LEU A 3 50.17 25.05 30.10
CA LEU A 3 49.30 23.88 30.32
C LEU A 3 48.10 24.27 31.23
N ASN A 4 46.82 24.25 30.80
CA ASN A 4 45.97 23.06 30.62
C ASN A 4 44.63 23.37 29.87
N LYS A 5 44.32 22.54 28.86
CA LYS A 5 43.08 21.73 28.65
C LYS A 5 41.72 22.41 29.00
N THR A 6 40.74 22.48 28.11
CA THR A 6 39.81 21.37 27.75
C THR A 6 38.86 21.84 26.65
N GLY A 7 38.58 21.04 25.62
CA GLY A 7 37.57 21.37 24.61
C GLY A 7 37.69 20.57 23.31
N ILE A 8 37.65 19.24 23.43
CA ILE A 8 37.70 18.27 22.35
C ILE A 8 36.37 18.27 21.57
N PHE A 9 36.49 18.18 20.24
CA PHE A 9 35.50 17.73 19.25
C PHE A 9 34.19 18.52 19.10
N PHE A 10 34.01 19.11 17.91
CA PHE A 10 32.84 18.81 17.07
C PHE A 10 33.22 18.97 15.60
N LEU A 11 33.95 17.98 15.07
CA LEU A 11 33.95 17.68 13.64
C LEU A 11 32.66 16.90 13.37
N ALA A 12 31.57 17.58 13.04
CA ALA A 12 30.34 16.93 12.59
C ALA A 12 29.97 17.46 11.20
N LEU A 13 30.56 16.78 10.23
CA LEU A 13 30.01 16.57 8.90
C LEU A 13 28.54 16.13 9.01
N THR A 14 27.59 17.00 8.65
CA THR A 14 26.21 16.57 8.35
C THR A 14 25.75 17.17 7.02
N ILE A 15 26.50 16.81 5.96
CA ILE A 15 25.92 16.69 4.63
C ILE A 15 25.04 15.44 4.66
N ILE A 16 23.80 15.60 5.11
CA ILE A 16 22.71 14.73 4.72
C ILE A 16 21.52 15.66 4.47
N THR A 17 21.53 16.33 3.31
CA THR A 17 20.28 16.64 2.63
C THR A 17 19.65 15.30 2.27
N SER A 18 19.08 14.66 3.28
CA SER A 18 18.15 13.56 3.12
C SER A 18 17.09 14.13 2.21
N CYS A 19 16.98 13.55 1.01
CA CYS A 19 15.89 13.78 0.11
C CYS A 19 14.64 13.45 0.91
N LYS A 20 14.08 14.47 1.55
CA LYS A 20 12.79 14.42 2.23
C LYS A 20 11.83 14.34 1.06
N THR A 21 11.67 13.13 0.55
CA THR A 21 10.73 12.76 -0.49
C THR A 21 9.47 13.52 -0.15
N GLY A 22 9.14 14.50 -1.00
CA GLY A 22 8.01 15.37 -0.78
C GLY A 22 6.84 14.49 -0.40
N ARG A 23 6.31 14.72 0.80
CA ARG A 23 5.04 14.14 1.20
C ARG A 23 4.06 14.70 0.17
N LEU A 24 3.76 13.92 -0.88
CA LEU A 24 2.71 14.22 -1.83
C LEU A 24 1.40 14.05 -1.06
N THR A 25 1.08 15.03 -0.21
CA THR A 25 -0.28 15.24 0.28
C THR A 25 -1.06 15.86 -0.88
N GLU A 26 -1.19 15.09 -1.96
CA GLU A 26 -2.06 15.43 -3.06
C GLU A 26 -3.45 14.96 -2.66
N ASN A 27 -4.22 15.92 -2.13
CA ASN A 27 -5.66 15.87 -1.85
C ASN A 27 -6.24 14.44 -1.74
N THR A 28 -5.98 13.80 -0.60
CA THR A 28 -6.87 12.75 -0.10
C THR A 28 -8.19 13.46 0.16
N GLY A 29 -9.12 13.38 -0.80
CA GLY A 29 -10.46 13.93 -0.61
C GLY A 29 -10.97 13.49 0.76
N ASN A 30 -11.57 14.40 1.53
CA ASN A 30 -12.25 14.00 2.75
C ASN A 30 -13.52 13.27 2.29
N TYR A 31 -13.46 11.94 2.22
CA TYR A 31 -14.57 11.13 1.73
C TYR A 31 -15.43 10.69 2.90
N ASP A 32 -16.70 11.10 2.89
CA ASP A 32 -17.65 10.75 3.97
C ASP A 32 -18.02 9.26 4.01
N ALA A 33 -17.61 8.48 3.01
CA ALA A 33 -17.94 7.07 2.90
C ALA A 33 -16.89 6.29 2.07
N PRO A 34 -16.64 5.02 2.40
CA PRO A 34 -15.62 4.20 1.73
C PRO A 34 -15.96 3.91 0.26
N PHE A 35 -17.24 3.84 -0.11
CA PHE A 35 -17.64 3.58 -1.49
C PHE A 35 -17.17 4.67 -2.46
N LYS A 36 -17.18 5.94 -2.04
CA LYS A 36 -16.69 7.07 -2.86
C LYS A 36 -15.19 6.95 -3.15
N ILE A 37 -14.43 6.46 -2.16
CA ILE A 37 -12.98 6.20 -2.34
C ILE A 37 -12.78 5.09 -3.37
N ILE A 38 -13.57 4.01 -3.29
CA ILE A 38 -13.50 2.89 -4.22
C ILE A 38 -13.82 3.35 -5.65
N GLU A 39 -14.89 4.13 -5.84
CA GLU A 39 -15.27 4.65 -7.16
C GLU A 39 -14.12 5.45 -7.80
N HIS A 40 -13.56 6.42 -7.08
CA HIS A 40 -12.42 7.20 -7.60
C HIS A 40 -11.17 6.34 -7.81
N ALA A 41 -10.91 5.34 -6.95
CA ALA A 41 -9.79 4.42 -7.15
C ALA A 41 -9.96 3.59 -8.43
N GLN A 42 -11.20 3.16 -8.73
CA GLN A 42 -11.54 2.45 -9.95
C GLN A 42 -11.44 3.34 -11.19
N GLU A 43 -11.79 4.62 -11.10
CA GLU A 43 -11.57 5.59 -12.18
C GLU A 43 -10.08 5.72 -12.52
N TYR A 44 -9.23 5.90 -11.50
CA TYR A 44 -7.77 5.93 -11.71
C TYR A 44 -7.24 4.61 -12.27
N PHE A 45 -7.77 3.47 -11.81
CA PHE A 45 -7.45 2.17 -12.38
C PHE A 45 -7.82 2.10 -13.87
N GLY A 46 -9.01 2.56 -14.25
CA GLY A 46 -9.46 2.61 -15.65
C GLY A 46 -8.59 3.51 -16.53
N GLN A 47 -8.04 4.58 -15.96
CA GLN A 47 -7.05 5.46 -16.59
C GLN A 47 -5.63 4.87 -16.62
N LYS A 48 -5.44 3.65 -16.07
CA LYS A 48 -4.14 2.99 -15.87
C LYS A 48 -3.20 3.74 -14.92
N ASP A 49 -3.70 4.70 -14.14
CA ASP A 49 -2.97 5.36 -13.07
C ASP A 49 -3.03 4.50 -11.79
N TYR A 50 -2.37 3.34 -11.86
CA TYR A 50 -2.41 2.34 -10.79
C TYR A 50 -1.83 2.87 -9.47
N PHE A 51 -0.89 3.81 -9.51
CA PHE A 51 -0.31 4.39 -8.30
C PHE A 51 -1.32 5.25 -7.54
N LYS A 52 -2.13 6.06 -8.23
CA LYS A 52 -3.21 6.81 -7.59
C LYS A 52 -4.33 5.90 -7.09
N ALA A 53 -4.68 4.86 -7.85
CA ALA A 53 -5.64 3.85 -7.40
C ALA A 53 -5.17 3.18 -6.09
N ILE A 54 -3.90 2.70 -6.06
CA ILE A 54 -3.29 2.12 -4.84
C ILE A 54 -3.31 3.12 -3.68
N ARG A 55 -3.01 4.39 -3.93
CA ARG A 55 -3.03 5.44 -2.89
C ARG A 55 -4.42 5.55 -2.25
N LEU A 56 -5.48 5.60 -3.06
CA LEU A 56 -6.86 5.69 -2.56
C LEU A 56 -7.29 4.42 -1.81
N TYR A 57 -6.98 3.22 -2.32
CA TYR A 57 -7.28 2.00 -1.57
C TYR A 57 -6.53 1.91 -0.24
N LYS A 58 -5.29 2.39 -0.17
CA LYS A 58 -4.55 2.49 1.10
C LYS A 58 -5.19 3.49 2.05
N GLN A 59 -5.62 4.64 1.55
CA GLN A 59 -6.36 5.62 2.34
C GLN A 59 -7.64 5.01 2.92
N LEU A 60 -8.43 4.28 2.12
CA LEU A 60 -9.62 3.58 2.61
C LEU A 60 -9.28 2.65 3.79
N ILE A 61 -8.22 1.85 3.65
CA ILE A 61 -7.79 0.95 4.72
C ILE A 61 -7.40 1.73 5.98
N GLU A 62 -6.67 2.84 5.83
CA GLU A 62 -6.25 3.68 6.96
C GLU A 62 -7.46 4.30 7.67
N ASP A 63 -8.33 4.97 6.92
CA ASP A 63 -9.48 5.72 7.43
C ASP A 63 -10.54 4.82 8.11
N TYR A 64 -10.73 3.59 7.61
CA TYR A 64 -11.85 2.73 8.00
C TYR A 64 -11.46 1.44 8.76
N SER A 65 -10.17 1.18 9.00
CA SER A 65 -9.72 -0.03 9.70
C SER A 65 -10.17 -0.12 11.16
N ALA A 66 -10.41 1.01 11.83
CA ALA A 66 -10.92 1.03 13.20
C ALA A 66 -12.38 0.56 13.31
N GLU A 67 -13.18 0.73 12.24
CA GLU A 67 -14.57 0.26 12.12
C GLU A 67 -14.63 -1.04 11.30
N ARG A 68 -13.66 -1.94 11.50
CA ARG A 68 -13.49 -3.14 10.67
C ARG A 68 -14.75 -3.98 10.53
N ASP A 69 -15.49 -4.19 11.62
CA ASP A 69 -16.70 -5.03 11.61
C ASP A 69 -17.80 -4.47 10.71
N LYS A 70 -17.82 -3.16 10.49
CA LYS A 70 -18.79 -2.46 9.65
C LYS A 70 -18.36 -2.42 8.17
N TYR A 71 -17.05 -2.32 7.91
CA TYR A 71 -16.50 -2.11 6.57
C TYR A 71 -15.63 -3.28 6.09
N GLU A 72 -15.82 -4.47 6.64
CA GLU A 72 -14.97 -5.62 6.34
C GLU A 72 -14.92 -5.91 4.84
N LYS A 73 -16.06 -5.83 4.17
CA LYS A 73 -16.18 -6.08 2.74
C LYS A 73 -15.35 -5.07 1.93
N GLU A 74 -15.46 -3.79 2.24
CA GLU A 74 -14.74 -2.71 1.58
C GLU A 74 -13.23 -2.83 1.84
N LEU A 75 -12.82 -3.16 3.06
CA LEU A 75 -11.42 -3.39 3.43
C LEU A 75 -10.83 -4.62 2.71
N ALA A 76 -11.60 -5.69 2.55
CA ALA A 76 -11.18 -6.89 1.81
C ALA A 76 -10.96 -6.57 0.32
N TRP A 77 -11.92 -5.85 -0.30
CA TRP A 77 -11.79 -5.41 -1.69
C TRP A 77 -10.63 -4.44 -1.88
N ALA A 78 -10.49 -3.41 -1.05
CA ALA A 78 -9.37 -2.48 -1.14
C ALA A 78 -8.02 -3.20 -1.05
N THR A 79 -7.89 -4.18 -0.15
CA THR A 79 -6.66 -4.98 -0.03
C THR A 79 -6.41 -5.83 -1.28
N TYR A 80 -7.45 -6.48 -1.81
CA TYR A 80 -7.36 -7.25 -3.06
C TYR A 80 -6.94 -6.36 -4.24
N GLU A 81 -7.59 -5.21 -4.41
CA GLU A 81 -7.37 -4.30 -5.52
C GLU A 81 -5.97 -3.71 -5.53
N ILE A 82 -5.36 -3.47 -4.35
CA ILE A 82 -3.94 -3.08 -4.28
C ILE A 82 -3.06 -4.21 -4.85
N GLY A 83 -3.31 -5.46 -4.46
CA GLY A 83 -2.62 -6.63 -5.02
C GLY A 83 -2.82 -6.73 -6.53
N PHE A 84 -4.04 -6.51 -7.00
CA PHE A 84 -4.38 -6.55 -8.42
C PHE A 84 -3.70 -5.44 -9.22
N CYS A 85 -3.64 -4.21 -8.71
CA CYS A 85 -2.87 -3.12 -9.31
C CYS A 85 -1.39 -3.50 -9.49
N TYR A 86 -0.75 -4.07 -8.47
CA TYR A 86 0.63 -4.53 -8.62
C TYR A 86 0.77 -5.70 -9.59
N LEU A 87 -0.21 -6.60 -9.65
CA LEU A 87 -0.23 -7.71 -10.58
C LEU A 87 -0.26 -7.23 -12.04
N VAL A 88 -1.15 -6.29 -12.38
CA VAL A 88 -1.24 -5.73 -13.75
C VAL A 88 0.00 -4.92 -14.13
N MET A 89 0.73 -4.41 -13.15
CA MET A 89 2.05 -3.79 -13.33
C MET A 89 3.20 -4.82 -13.43
N ASN A 90 2.91 -6.12 -13.46
CA ASN A 90 3.88 -7.23 -13.43
C ASN A 90 4.80 -7.24 -12.19
N ARG A 91 4.41 -6.59 -11.09
CA ARG A 91 5.16 -6.58 -9.82
C ARG A 91 4.70 -7.71 -8.92
N TYR A 92 4.96 -8.95 -9.33
CA TYR A 92 4.47 -10.16 -8.66
C TYR A 92 4.88 -10.24 -7.19
N ASP A 93 6.15 -9.96 -6.87
CA ASP A 93 6.67 -10.00 -5.50
C ASP A 93 6.00 -8.96 -4.59
N THR A 94 5.54 -7.85 -5.17
CA THR A 94 4.78 -6.82 -4.44
C THR A 94 3.29 -7.17 -4.33
N ALA A 95 2.71 -7.82 -5.34
CA ALA A 95 1.31 -8.21 -5.36
C ALA A 95 0.97 -9.35 -4.38
N GLU A 96 1.82 -10.37 -4.36
CA GLU A 96 1.64 -11.59 -3.57
C GLU A 96 1.27 -11.37 -2.09
N PRO A 97 1.98 -10.51 -1.30
CA PRO A 97 1.63 -10.30 0.10
C PRO A 97 0.24 -9.71 0.29
N TYR A 98 -0.29 -8.93 -0.65
CA TYR A 98 -1.65 -8.39 -0.56
C TYR A 98 -2.71 -9.48 -0.72
N PHE A 99 -2.55 -10.38 -1.69
CA PHE A 99 -3.47 -11.51 -1.85
C PHE A 99 -3.41 -12.47 -0.65
N LYS A 100 -2.21 -12.73 -0.11
CA LYS A 100 -2.06 -13.51 1.14
C LYS A 100 -2.74 -12.83 2.32
N LYS A 101 -2.64 -11.49 2.41
CA LYS A 101 -3.33 -10.71 3.45
C LYS A 101 -4.85 -10.84 3.34
N VAL A 102 -5.40 -10.81 2.13
CA VAL A 102 -6.85 -11.00 1.91
C VAL A 102 -7.32 -12.36 2.47
N ILE A 103 -6.60 -13.43 2.13
CA ILE A 103 -6.93 -14.80 2.57
C ILE A 103 -6.79 -14.96 4.09
N LYS A 104 -5.75 -14.33 4.68
CA LYS A 104 -5.46 -14.45 6.11
C LYS A 104 -6.47 -13.68 6.97
N ASP A 105 -6.79 -12.46 6.57
CA ASP A 105 -7.44 -11.51 7.46
C ASP A 105 -8.98 -11.52 7.28
N PHE A 106 -9.50 -11.96 6.13
CA PHE A 106 -10.93 -11.87 5.79
C PHE A 106 -11.57 -13.25 5.54
N PHE A 107 -12.91 -13.32 5.62
CA PHE A 107 -13.64 -14.58 5.54
C PHE A 107 -13.43 -15.37 4.22
N SER A 108 -13.12 -16.66 4.38
CA SER A 108 -12.71 -17.60 3.32
C SER A 108 -13.70 -17.79 2.17
N HIS A 109 -14.97 -17.42 2.35
CA HIS A 109 -16.02 -17.60 1.32
C HIS A 109 -16.38 -16.33 0.55
N THR A 110 -15.70 -15.22 0.83
CA THR A 110 -15.92 -13.95 0.12
C THR A 110 -15.26 -13.95 -1.26
N ALA A 111 -15.80 -13.16 -2.19
CA ALA A 111 -15.24 -13.03 -3.54
C ALA A 111 -13.76 -12.56 -3.54
N PRO A 112 -13.33 -11.57 -2.73
CA PRO A 112 -11.92 -11.18 -2.65
C PRO A 112 -10.99 -12.32 -2.27
N VAL A 113 -11.40 -13.22 -1.37
CA VAL A 113 -10.57 -14.37 -0.98
C VAL A 113 -10.40 -15.35 -2.13
N LYS A 114 -11.49 -15.78 -2.78
CA LYS A 114 -11.43 -16.71 -3.92
C LYS A 114 -10.59 -16.14 -5.06
N LEU A 115 -10.78 -14.86 -5.37
CA LEU A 115 -10.00 -14.17 -6.38
C LEU A 115 -8.52 -14.05 -5.97
N SER A 116 -8.22 -13.83 -4.69
CA SER A 116 -6.84 -13.81 -4.20
C SER A 116 -6.13 -15.16 -4.39
N GLU A 117 -6.82 -16.27 -4.12
CA GLU A 117 -6.30 -17.61 -4.37
C GLU A 117 -6.00 -17.85 -5.86
N ASP A 118 -6.90 -17.43 -6.75
CA ASP A 118 -6.69 -17.50 -8.20
C ASP A 118 -5.45 -16.71 -8.64
N ARG A 119 -5.30 -15.49 -8.12
CA ARG A 119 -4.17 -14.61 -8.48
C ARG A 119 -2.85 -15.13 -7.92
N LEU A 120 -2.85 -15.75 -6.75
CA LEU A 120 -1.65 -16.45 -6.23
C LEU A 120 -1.26 -17.63 -7.12
N ARG A 121 -2.21 -18.46 -7.55
CA ARG A 121 -1.94 -19.55 -8.52
C ARG A 121 -1.35 -19.02 -9.83
N GLU A 122 -1.80 -17.87 -10.29
CA GLU A 122 -1.25 -17.19 -11.46
C GLU A 122 0.19 -16.73 -11.23
N ILE A 123 0.48 -16.08 -10.10
CA ILE A 123 1.82 -15.62 -9.73
C ILE A 123 2.82 -16.79 -9.71
N GLU A 124 2.46 -17.90 -9.05
CA GLU A 124 3.32 -19.08 -8.95
C GLU A 124 3.68 -19.64 -10.34
N LYS A 125 2.69 -19.77 -11.23
CA LYS A 125 2.91 -20.21 -12.61
C LYS A 125 3.83 -19.29 -13.39
N ARG A 126 3.80 -17.97 -13.14
CA ARG A 126 4.68 -17.01 -13.82
C ARG A 126 6.10 -17.03 -13.23
N LYS A 127 6.24 -17.29 -11.93
CA LYS A 127 7.55 -17.41 -11.26
C LYS A 127 8.29 -18.69 -11.66
N GLY A 128 7.60 -19.83 -11.75
CA GLY A 128 8.20 -21.10 -12.16
C GLY A 128 8.57 -21.23 -13.65
N LYS A 129 8.32 -20.19 -14.46
CA LYS A 129 8.73 -20.10 -15.87
C LYS A 129 10.04 -19.31 -16.08
N LYS A 130 10.60 -18.75 -15.02
CA LYS A 130 11.92 -18.08 -15.05
C LYS A 130 13.01 -19.09 -14.73
#